data_AF-A0A015JUU2-F1
#
_entry.id   AF-A0A015JUU2-F1
#
_cell.length_a   1.000
_cell.length_b   1.000
_cell.length_c   1.000
_cell.angle_alpha   90.00
_cell.angle_beta   90.00
_cell.angle_gamma   90.00
#
_symmetry.space_group_name_H-M   'P 1'
#
loop_
_entity.id
_entity.type
_entity.pdbx_description
1 polymer ?
#
loop_
_entity_poly.entity_id
_entity_poly.type
_entity_poly.pdbx_seq_one_letter_code
_entity_poly.pdbx_strand_id
1 'polypeptide(L)'
;MNNKNGGFETIRIYGVTRDPQNGEYAIVTEFKNGGNLRKMIKENYSNLTWENILEILNRISEGLDSVHESKCYHKDLHSGNILNKIYSDNTIGGSVISDFGLCCPMDQSSTDKTLYGSVRK
;
A
#
# COMPACT_ATOMS: atom_id res chain seq x y z
N MET A 1 -9.29 -1.19 8.53
CA MET A 1 -8.89 -2.46 7.88
C MET A 1 -7.99 -3.21 8.86
N ASN A 2 -8.56 -4.00 9.77
CA ASN A 2 -7.78 -4.85 10.67
C ASN A 2 -8.19 -6.29 10.37
N ASN A 3 -7.29 -7.06 9.74
CA ASN A 3 -7.47 -8.50 9.62
C ASN A 3 -7.12 -9.16 10.97
N LYS A 4 -7.92 -10.14 11.39
CA LYS A 4 -7.82 -10.80 12.70
C LYS A 4 -6.72 -11.86 12.77
N ASN A 5 -6.01 -12.15 11.68
CA ASN A 5 -4.93 -13.14 11.67
C ASN A 5 -3.68 -12.58 10.98
N GLY A 6 -2.69 -12.13 11.77
CA GLY A 6 -1.27 -12.15 11.41
C GLY A 6 -0.80 -11.37 10.17
N GLY A 7 -0.99 -10.06 10.14
CA GLY A 7 -0.39 -9.17 9.12
C GLY A 7 -1.36 -8.08 8.66
N PHE A 8 -0.84 -6.90 8.33
CA PHE A 8 -1.61 -5.89 7.59
C PHE A 8 -1.14 -5.99 6.14
N GLU A 9 -1.96 -6.53 5.26
CA GLU A 9 -1.65 -6.65 3.82
C GLU A 9 -1.91 -5.31 3.06
N THR A 10 -2.35 -4.29 3.81
CA THR A 10 -2.37 -2.88 3.41
C THR A 10 -1.48 -2.06 4.34
N ILE A 11 -0.98 -0.92 3.87
CA ILE A 11 -0.12 -0.04 4.67
C ILE A 11 -0.83 0.42 5.94
N ARG A 12 -0.18 0.25 7.09
CA ARG A 12 -0.74 0.71 8.35
C ARG A 12 -0.70 2.24 8.40
N ILE A 13 -1.83 2.84 8.74
CA ILE A 13 -1.97 4.27 9.02
C ILE A 13 -1.96 4.46 10.55
N TYR A 14 -1.05 5.28 11.05
CA TYR A 14 -0.97 5.64 12.48
C TYR A 14 -1.86 6.83 12.83
N GLY A 15 -2.12 7.72 11.87
CA GLY A 15 -3.00 8.86 12.07
C GLY A 15 -2.72 10.00 11.09
N VAL A 16 -3.13 11.19 11.48
CA VAL A 16 -2.93 12.44 10.74
C VAL A 16 -2.10 13.38 11.59
N THR A 17 -1.16 14.09 10.97
CA THR A 17 -0.39 15.18 11.58
C THR A 17 -0.64 16.49 10.84
N ARG A 18 -0.24 17.60 11.44
CA ARG A 18 -0.33 18.94 10.85
C ARG A 18 1.01 19.66 11.00
N ASP A 19 1.56 20.16 9.91
CA ASP A 19 2.78 20.96 9.94
C ASP A 19 2.48 22.32 10.61
N PRO A 20 3.19 22.68 11.70
CA PRO A 20 2.95 23.94 12.40
C PRO A 20 3.37 25.18 11.60
N GLN A 21 4.21 25.05 10.55
CA GLN A 21 4.73 26.19 9.78
C GLN A 21 3.75 26.63 8.68
N ASN A 22 3.25 25.69 7.89
CA ASN A 22 2.36 25.99 6.75
C ASN A 22 0.91 25.53 6.99
N GLY A 23 0.65 24.81 8.07
CA GLY A 23 -0.68 24.34 8.45
C GLY A 23 -1.19 23.16 7.63
N GLU A 24 -0.37 22.55 6.76
CA GLU A 24 -0.74 21.43 5.91
C GLU A 24 -0.91 20.14 6.71
N TYR A 25 -1.85 19.30 6.28
CA TYR A 25 -2.09 17.99 6.88
C TYR A 25 -1.33 16.91 6.14
N ALA A 26 -0.78 15.95 6.88
CA ALA A 26 -0.13 14.76 6.33
C ALA A 26 -0.64 13.49 7.02
N ILE A 27 -0.66 12.38 6.29
CA ILE A 27 -0.98 11.06 6.84
C ILE A 27 0.31 10.40 7.31
N VAL A 28 0.32 9.90 8.53
CA VAL A 28 1.44 9.16 9.11
C VAL A 28 1.22 7.67 8.89
N THR A 29 2.15 7.02 8.18
CA THR A 29 2.07 5.59 7.84
C THR A 29 3.28 4.81 8.34
N GLU A 30 3.16 3.49 8.37
CA GLU A 30 4.30 2.60 8.61
C GLU A 30 5.36 2.79 7.52
N PHE A 31 6.62 2.96 7.92
CA PHE A 31 7.73 3.01 6.99
C PHE A 31 8.14 1.60 6.55
N LYS A 32 8.16 1.37 5.23
CA LYS A 32 8.62 0.13 4.61
C LYS A 32 10.01 0.34 4.00
N ASN A 33 11.01 -0.26 4.63
CA ASN A 33 12.44 -0.03 4.34
C ASN A 33 12.90 -0.57 2.97
N GLY A 34 12.16 -1.48 2.34
CA GLY A 34 12.45 -2.02 1.02
C GLY A 34 11.95 -1.15 -0.14
N GLY A 35 11.28 -0.03 0.14
CA GLY A 35 10.71 0.84 -0.89
C GLY A 35 9.64 0.15 -1.74
N ASN A 36 9.34 0.71 -2.91
CA ASN A 36 8.31 0.15 -3.80
C ASN A 36 8.78 -1.08 -4.57
N LEU A 37 7.83 -1.92 -4.99
CA LEU A 37 8.08 -3.20 -5.66
C LEU A 37 8.90 -3.04 -6.94
N ARG A 38 8.63 -1.98 -7.72
CA ARG A 38 9.41 -1.67 -8.92
C ARG A 38 10.91 -1.48 -8.60
N LYS A 39 11.22 -0.72 -7.56
CA LYS A 39 12.60 -0.48 -7.11
C LYS A 39 13.21 -1.77 -6.55
N MET A 40 12.49 -2.46 -5.68
CA MET A 40 12.94 -3.71 -5.06
C MET A 40 13.30 -4.78 -6.09
N ILE A 41 12.46 -4.99 -7.11
CA ILE A 41 12.73 -5.94 -8.20
C ILE A 41 13.99 -5.52 -8.97
N LYS A 42 14.15 -4.24 -9.28
CA LYS A 42 15.31 -3.75 -10.02
C LYS A 42 16.62 -3.96 -9.25
N GLU A 43 16.60 -3.78 -7.93
CA GLU A 43 17.78 -3.91 -7.08
C GLU A 43 18.11 -5.37 -6.72
N ASN A 44 17.11 -6.25 -6.66
CA ASN A 44 17.27 -7.64 -6.19
C ASN A 44 16.96 -8.69 -7.28
N TYR A 45 16.93 -8.29 -8.56
CA TYR A 45 16.47 -9.15 -9.66
C TYR A 45 17.15 -10.53 -9.67
N SER A 46 18.47 -10.57 -9.47
CA SER A 46 19.26 -11.81 -9.48
C SER A 46 18.97 -12.75 -8.31
N ASN A 47 18.38 -12.23 -7.23
CA ASN A 47 18.15 -12.97 -5.99
C ASN A 47 16.68 -13.36 -5.82
N LEU A 48 15.79 -12.93 -6.72
CA LEU A 48 14.38 -13.26 -6.67
C LEU A 48 14.14 -14.71 -7.11
N THR A 49 13.62 -15.51 -6.19
CA THR A 49 13.16 -16.86 -6.49
C THR A 49 11.68 -16.86 -6.90
N TRP A 50 11.24 -17.95 -7.54
CA TRP A 50 9.81 -18.15 -7.82
C TRP A 50 8.96 -18.16 -6.55
N GLU A 51 9.49 -18.69 -5.45
CA GLU A 51 8.82 -18.68 -4.14
C GLU A 51 8.59 -17.24 -3.66
N ASN A 52 9.58 -16.35 -3.81
CA ASN A 52 9.41 -14.94 -3.47
C ASN A 52 8.35 -14.26 -4.35
N ILE A 53 8.34 -14.55 -5.65
CA ILE A 53 7.34 -14.00 -6.58
C ILE A 53 5.93 -14.44 -6.17
N LEU A 54 5.75 -15.72 -5.86
CA LEU A 54 4.47 -16.26 -5.40
C LEU A 54 4.03 -15.65 -4.07
N GLU A 55 4.94 -15.45 -3.12
CA GLU A 55 4.62 -14.80 -1.85
C GLU A 55 4.17 -13.34 -2.06
N ILE A 56 4.89 -12.57 -2.89
CA ILE A 56 4.52 -11.18 -3.22
C ILE A 56 3.13 -11.14 -3.85
N LEU A 57 2.84 -12.02 -4.80
CA LEU A 57 1.54 -12.09 -5.46
C LEU A 57 0.43 -12.44 -4.47
N ASN A 58 0.65 -13.43 -3.60
CA ASN A 58 -0.32 -13.82 -2.58
C ASN A 58 -0.67 -12.64 -1.66
N ARG A 59 0.34 -11.90 -1.18
CA ARG A 59 0.15 -10.71 -0.33
C ARG A 59 -0.60 -9.58 -1.04
N ILE A 60 -0.28 -9.33 -2.31
CA ILE A 60 -1.03 -8.35 -3.12
C ILE A 60 -2.49 -8.77 -3.26
N SER A 61 -2.77 -10.06 -3.50
CA SER A 61 -4.13 -10.59 -3.57
C SER A 61 -4.89 -10.42 -2.25
N GLU A 62 -4.28 -10.77 -1.11
CA GLU A 62 -4.89 -10.60 0.23
C GLU A 62 -5.12 -9.12 0.58
N GLY A 63 -4.17 -8.25 0.21
CA GLY A 63 -4.31 -6.81 0.38
C GLY A 63 -5.45 -6.25 -0.45
N LEU A 64 -5.60 -6.71 -1.70
CA LEU A 64 -6.68 -6.26 -2.58
C LEU A 64 -8.05 -6.78 -2.12
N ASP A 65 -8.11 -8.02 -1.65
CA ASP A 65 -9.31 -8.60 -1.05
C ASP A 65 -9.75 -7.76 0.16
N SER A 66 -8.81 -7.39 1.05
CA SER A 66 -9.09 -6.51 2.19
C SER A 66 -9.64 -5.14 1.79
N VAL A 67 -9.22 -4.59 0.64
CA VAL A 67 -9.75 -3.33 0.08
C VAL A 67 -11.18 -3.52 -0.45
N HIS A 68 -11.44 -4.64 -1.11
CA HIS A 68 -12.78 -4.95 -1.62
C HIS A 68 -13.77 -5.29 -0.48
N GLU A 69 -13.33 -5.97 0.57
CA GLU A 69 -14.12 -6.21 1.78
C GLU A 69 -14.52 -4.89 2.46
N SER A 70 -13.68 -3.86 2.39
CA SER A 70 -14.01 -2.51 2.86
C SER A 70 -14.95 -1.75 1.92
N LYS A 71 -15.51 -2.40 0.89
CA LYS A 71 -16.40 -1.80 -0.13
C LYS A 71 -15.75 -0.62 -0.87
N CYS A 72 -14.46 -0.71 -1.16
CA CYS A 72 -13.72 0.31 -1.90
C CYS A 72 -12.98 -0.27 -3.11
N TYR A 73 -12.76 0.55 -4.14
CA TYR A 73 -11.84 0.29 -5.24
C TYR A 73 -10.56 1.10 -5.06
N HIS A 74 -9.38 0.48 -5.17
CA HIS A 74 -8.09 1.19 -5.07
C HIS A 74 -7.85 2.21 -6.21
N LYS A 75 -8.21 1.84 -7.45
CA LYS A 75 -8.09 2.61 -8.70
C LYS A 75 -6.70 3.00 -9.20
N ASP A 76 -5.67 2.91 -8.36
CA ASP A 76 -4.27 3.18 -8.74
C ASP A 76 -3.31 2.04 -8.34
N LEU A 77 -3.74 0.79 -8.53
CA LEU A 77 -2.91 -0.35 -8.15
C LEU A 77 -1.83 -0.61 -9.21
N HIS A 78 -0.57 -0.36 -8.85
CA HIS A 78 0.59 -0.64 -9.69
C HIS A 78 1.84 -0.90 -8.83
N SER A 79 2.92 -1.40 -9.42
CA SER A 79 4.16 -1.76 -8.69
C SER A 79 4.84 -0.60 -7.94
N GLY A 80 4.56 0.66 -8.30
CA GLY A 80 5.00 1.83 -7.53
C GLY A 80 4.25 2.06 -6.20
N ASN A 81 3.06 1.48 -6.04
CA ASN A 81 2.17 1.63 -4.89
C ASN A 81 2.14 0.35 -4.03
N ILE A 82 2.99 -0.62 -4.33
CA ILE A 82 3.26 -1.79 -3.48
C ILE A 82 4.56 -1.53 -2.73
N LEU A 83 4.52 -1.49 -1.40
CA LEU A 83 5.69 -1.25 -0.56
C LEU A 83 6.19 -2.53 0.09
N ASN A 84 7.50 -2.68 0.22
CA ASN A 84 8.13 -3.92 0.69
C ASN A 84 8.91 -3.70 1.98
N LYS A 85 8.86 -4.69 2.86
CA LYS A 85 9.75 -4.82 3.99
C LYS A 85 10.88 -5.77 3.60
N ILE A 86 12.10 -5.41 3.96
CA ILE A 86 13.28 -6.27 3.77
C ILE A 86 13.91 -6.49 5.15
N TYR A 87 14.25 -7.73 5.47
CA TYR A 87 14.97 -8.08 6.70
C TYR A 87 16.47 -7.82 6.57
N SER A 88 17.20 -7.90 7.69
CA SER A 88 18.65 -7.64 7.71
C SER A 88 19.48 -8.61 6.87
N ASP A 89 18.93 -9.80 6.57
CA ASP A 89 19.53 -10.82 5.71
C ASP A 89 19.17 -10.65 4.22
N ASN A 90 18.56 -9.52 3.85
CA ASN A 90 18.04 -9.19 2.52
C ASN A 90 16.86 -10.05 2.04
N THR A 91 16.22 -10.83 2.93
CA THR A 91 14.99 -11.54 2.59
C THR A 91 13.77 -10.61 2.60
N ILE A 92 12.78 -10.92 1.77
CA ILE A 92 11.52 -10.16 1.70
C ILE A 92 10.70 -10.50 2.94
N GLY A 93 10.43 -9.48 3.76
CA GLY A 93 9.64 -9.59 4.98
C GLY A 93 8.17 -9.20 4.84
N GLY A 94 7.72 -8.98 3.60
CA GLY A 94 6.33 -8.72 3.26
C GLY A 94 6.15 -7.57 2.27
N SER A 95 5.03 -7.60 1.56
CA SER A 95 4.62 -6.61 0.56
C SER A 95 3.21 -6.14 0.86
N VAL A 96 2.96 -4.83 0.83
CA VAL A 96 1.65 -4.26 1.19
C VAL A 96 1.18 -3.26 0.14
N ILE A 97 -0.13 -3.19 -0.07
CA ILE A 97 -0.75 -2.15 -0.90
C ILE A 97 -0.73 -0.82 -0.15
N SER A 98 -0.40 0.26 -0.85
CA SER A 98 -0.32 1.63 -0.33
C SER A 98 -0.88 2.64 -1.34
N ASP A 99 -0.90 3.92 -0.96
CA ASP A 99 -1.42 5.04 -1.76
C ASP A 99 -2.89 4.89 -2.16
N PHE A 100 -3.75 5.14 -1.17
CA PHE A 100 -5.20 5.12 -1.32
C PHE A 100 -5.79 6.48 -1.78
N GLY A 101 -4.96 7.40 -2.32
CA GLY A 101 -5.42 8.76 -2.68
C GLY A 101 -6.47 8.81 -3.78
N LEU A 102 -6.60 7.74 -4.58
CA LEU A 102 -7.63 7.61 -5.62
C LEU A 102 -8.70 6.55 -5.27
N CYS A 103 -8.67 6.05 -4.04
CA CYS A 103 -9.60 5.04 -3.56
C CYS A 103 -11.02 5.61 -3.51
N CYS A 104 -12.02 4.84 -3.96
CA CYS A 104 -13.42 5.27 -3.89
C CYS A 104 -14.35 4.15 -3.40
N PRO A 105 -15.45 4.48 -2.69
CA PRO A 105 -16.49 3.52 -2.37
C PRO A 105 -17.08 2.85 -3.63
N MET A 106 -17.44 1.59 -3.52
CA MET A 106 -18.02 0.83 -4.64
C MET A 106 -19.43 1.32 -5.02
N ASP A 107 -20.16 1.87 -4.05
CA ASP A 107 -21.54 2.34 -4.23
C ASP A 107 -21.63 3.78 -4.75
N GLN A 108 -20.49 4.46 -4.96
CA GLN A 108 -20.49 5.79 -5.58
C GLN A 108 -20.80 5.67 -7.07
N SER A 109 -21.95 6.24 -7.45
CA SER A 109 -22.29 6.49 -8.85
C SER A 109 -21.20 7.38 -9.48
N SER A 110 -20.90 7.17 -10.76
CA SER A 110 -19.91 7.97 -11.52
C SER A 110 -20.23 9.47 -11.58
N THR A 111 -21.41 9.87 -11.11
CA THR A 111 -21.92 11.24 -11.00
C THR A 111 -21.57 11.93 -9.68
N ASP A 112 -21.23 11.20 -8.61
CA ASP A 112 -20.86 11.75 -7.31
C ASP A 112 -19.33 11.89 -7.15
N LYS A 113 -18.70 12.71 -8.00
CA LYS A 113 -17.27 13.04 -7.82
C LYS A 113 -17.07 14.06 -6.71
N THR A 114 -17.24 13.66 -5.45
CA THR A 114 -16.67 14.41 -4.33
C THR A 114 -15.20 14.01 -4.22
N LEU A 115 -14.29 14.86 -4.70
CA LEU A 115 -12.85 14.68 -4.50
C LEU A 115 -12.54 14.69 -3.00
N TYR A 116 -12.28 13.53 -2.40
CA TYR A 116 -11.71 13.43 -1.06
C TYR A 116 -10.19 13.37 -1.18
N GLY A 117 -9.55 14.55 -1.11
CA GLY A 117 -8.11 14.70 -0.87
C GLY A 117 -7.20 14.44 -2.07
N SER A 118 -6.71 15.50 -2.72
CA SER A 118 -5.54 15.38 -3.60
C SER A 118 -4.27 15.36 -2.76
N VAL A 119 -3.60 14.21 -2.69
CA VAL A 119 -2.20 14.14 -2.25
C VAL A 119 -1.35 14.62 -3.43
N ARG A 120 -0.72 15.79 -3.31
CA ARG A 120 0.28 16.25 -4.28
C ARG A 120 1.54 15.39 -4.09
N LYS A 121 2.02 14.77 -5.17
CA LYS A 121 3.28 14.01 -5.24
C LYS A 121 4.48 14.95 -5.26
#